data_AF-A0AAE3TNX0-F1
#
_entry.id   AF-A0AAE3TNX0-F1
#
_cell.length_a   1.000
_cell.length_b   1.000
_cell.length_c   1.000
_cell.angle_alpha   90.00
_cell.angle_beta   90.00
_cell.angle_gamma   90.00
#
_symmetry.space_group_name_H-M   'P 1'
#
loop_
_entity.id
_entity.type
_entity.pdbx_description
1 polymer ?
#
loop_
_entity_poly.entity_id
_entity_poly.type
_entity_poly.pdbx_seq_one_letter_code
_entity_poly.pdbx_strand_id
1 'polypeptide(L)'
;MVDLEPEWLPSTKLNAIGRAVDFSDADPLPPNITRDEVEEYCYTLRQMYKTYVDELVAETELSRREAQTWALRNLVFDEGERLTYEAIGLYIWAIGRATDGDPLSRTIVSDYHERAERKIDRAEATVKRTGPPPYPDDLYDDPTLLWVDQPVGERLQRRLDPEETFSDCIERLLDETSDALSLAAFVDAYRGRGSEYVALDTVYPTWDRTLRFVVHLPESESTPPAVAEATAVTVDGHPYEFAVTERPTADRGRAHVPVLATDGDGPAVAPDDGRERLRTALATAELGIDDLVDDLADAGCVALAVGEEPVGNGAALTVASPADHDAVDRRLRPLDRLALDDRTIAVASVTVVSPGEFAAEDATLRVLWGRADCEDVPTVALPDDPVELRERVPTPVLRTN
;
A
#
# COMPACT_ATOMS: atom_id res chain seq x y z
N MET A 1 -11.89 26.09 -57.64
CA MET A 1 -12.74 27.28 -57.50
C MET A 1 -13.73 26.96 -56.41
N VAL A 2 -13.74 27.74 -55.32
CA VAL A 2 -14.67 27.57 -54.20
C VAL A 2 -15.80 28.56 -54.39
N ASP A 3 -17.05 28.09 -54.39
CA ASP A 3 -18.24 28.94 -54.44
C ASP A 3 -18.79 29.04 -53.01
N LEU A 4 -18.93 30.27 -52.49
CA LEU A 4 -19.36 30.52 -51.11
C LEU A 4 -20.74 31.18 -51.12
N GLU A 5 -21.74 30.52 -50.53
CA GLU A 5 -23.08 31.10 -50.45
C GLU A 5 -23.13 32.19 -49.35
N PRO A 6 -23.77 33.36 -49.61
CA PRO A 6 -23.80 34.46 -48.66
C PRO A 6 -24.41 34.09 -47.30
N GLU A 7 -25.39 33.18 -47.32
CA GLU A 7 -26.15 32.69 -46.17
C GLU A 7 -25.42 31.63 -45.34
N TRP A 8 -24.30 31.10 -45.81
CA TRP A 8 -23.54 30.13 -45.02
C TRP A 8 -22.99 30.75 -43.73
N LEU A 9 -23.10 29.98 -42.66
CA LEU A 9 -22.50 30.30 -41.38
C LEU A 9 -20.97 30.34 -41.50
N PRO A 10 -20.28 31.14 -40.65
CA PRO A 10 -18.83 31.29 -40.71
C PRO A 10 -18.05 29.97 -40.64
N SER A 11 -18.53 28.98 -39.88
CA SER A 11 -17.88 27.66 -39.79
C SER A 11 -17.99 26.85 -41.08
N THR A 12 -19.15 26.91 -41.75
CA THR A 12 -19.39 26.25 -43.05
C THR A 12 -18.53 26.87 -44.14
N LYS A 13 -18.45 28.21 -44.19
CA LYS A 13 -17.56 28.93 -45.12
C LYS A 13 -16.09 28.57 -44.89
N LEU A 14 -15.64 28.55 -43.64
CA LEU A 14 -14.26 28.23 -43.31
C LEU A 14 -13.89 26.75 -43.61
N ASN A 15 -14.83 25.83 -43.42
CA ASN A 15 -14.68 24.42 -43.84
C ASN A 15 -14.54 24.28 -45.37
N ALA A 16 -15.37 24.98 -46.13
CA ALA A 16 -15.30 24.95 -47.60
C ALA A 16 -13.96 25.48 -48.11
N ILE A 17 -13.47 26.57 -47.52
CA ILE A 17 -12.15 27.14 -47.84
C ILE A 17 -11.04 26.16 -47.41
N GLY A 18 -11.08 25.65 -46.18
CA GLY A 18 -10.07 24.72 -45.63
C GLY A 18 -9.90 23.44 -46.45
N ARG A 19 -10.97 22.91 -47.06
CA ARG A 19 -10.89 21.75 -47.97
C ARG A 19 -10.20 22.04 -49.30
N ALA A 20 -10.17 23.30 -49.72
CA ALA A 20 -9.68 23.72 -51.02
C ALA A 20 -8.30 24.41 -50.97
N VAL A 21 -7.75 24.60 -49.76
CA VAL A 21 -6.43 25.16 -49.54
C VAL A 21 -5.36 24.19 -50.01
N ASP A 22 -4.36 24.71 -50.72
CA ASP A 22 -3.13 23.98 -51.01
C ASP A 22 -2.03 24.39 -50.02
N PHE A 23 -1.78 23.50 -49.05
CA PHE A 23 -0.81 23.72 -47.97
C PHE A 23 0.65 23.69 -48.43
N SER A 24 0.91 23.39 -49.71
CA SER A 24 2.24 23.36 -50.30
C SER A 24 2.62 24.64 -51.05
N ASP A 25 1.67 25.56 -51.24
CA ASP A 25 1.87 26.81 -51.97
C ASP A 25 2.22 27.99 -51.04
N ALA A 26 2.92 28.99 -51.59
CA ALA A 26 3.29 30.22 -50.88
C ALA A 26 2.08 31.14 -50.64
N ASP A 27 1.09 31.09 -51.52
CA ASP A 27 -0.26 31.63 -51.29
C ASP A 27 -1.25 30.47 -51.23
N PRO A 28 -1.56 29.96 -50.02
CA PRO A 28 -2.30 28.72 -49.85
C PRO A 28 -3.81 28.86 -50.16
N LEU A 29 -4.31 30.08 -50.38
CA LEU A 29 -5.73 30.35 -50.55
C LEU A 29 -6.24 29.99 -51.95
N PRO A 30 -7.49 29.49 -52.07
CA PRO A 30 -8.10 29.25 -53.37
C PRO A 30 -8.19 30.53 -54.23
N PRO A 31 -8.16 30.42 -55.57
CA PRO A 31 -8.31 31.56 -56.46
C PRO A 31 -9.62 32.31 -56.19
N ASN A 32 -9.54 33.63 -56.03
CA ASN A 32 -10.63 34.57 -55.68
C ASN A 32 -11.06 34.61 -54.21
N ILE A 33 -10.34 33.95 -53.30
CA ILE A 33 -10.53 34.12 -51.86
C ILE A 33 -9.39 34.95 -51.31
N THR A 34 -9.72 36.05 -50.64
CA THR A 34 -8.72 36.93 -50.01
C THR A 34 -8.52 36.58 -48.55
N ARG A 35 -7.33 36.90 -48.02
CA ARG A 35 -7.05 36.77 -46.59
C ARG A 35 -7.99 37.61 -45.73
N ASP A 36 -8.38 38.79 -46.19
CA ASP A 36 -9.29 39.69 -45.46
C ASP A 36 -10.67 39.05 -45.25
N GLU A 37 -11.20 38.34 -46.26
CA GLU A 37 -12.46 37.59 -46.15
C GLU A 37 -12.34 36.42 -45.16
N VAL A 38 -11.20 35.72 -45.16
CA VAL A 38 -10.93 34.65 -44.18
C VAL A 38 -10.82 35.24 -42.77
N GLU A 39 -10.12 36.37 -42.59
CA GLU A 39 -9.99 37.07 -41.31
C GLU A 39 -11.38 37.48 -40.78
N GLU A 40 -12.29 37.96 -41.61
CA GLU A 40 -13.66 38.32 -41.21
C GLU A 40 -14.42 37.12 -40.61
N TYR A 41 -14.40 35.96 -41.28
CA TYR A 41 -15.02 34.74 -40.75
C TYR A 41 -14.37 34.30 -39.44
N CYS A 42 -13.05 34.39 -39.36
CA CYS A 42 -12.31 34.02 -38.16
C CYS A 42 -12.59 34.98 -37.00
N TYR A 43 -12.73 36.29 -37.23
CA TYR A 43 -13.09 37.24 -36.18
C TYR A 43 -14.48 36.95 -35.61
N THR A 44 -15.43 36.56 -36.45
CA THR A 44 -16.76 36.16 -36.01
C THR A 44 -16.69 34.91 -35.12
N LEU A 45 -16.00 33.86 -35.56
CA LEU A 45 -15.76 32.65 -34.77
C LEU A 45 -15.03 32.97 -33.45
N ARG A 46 -14.05 33.87 -33.49
CA ARG A 46 -13.32 34.31 -32.28
C ARG A 46 -14.28 34.90 -31.26
N GLN A 47 -15.18 35.79 -31.65
CA GLN A 47 -16.15 36.38 -30.70
C GLN A 47 -17.07 35.33 -30.09
N MET A 48 -17.49 34.33 -30.89
CA MET A 48 -18.38 33.26 -30.43
C MET A 48 -17.71 32.34 -29.41
N TYR A 49 -16.45 31.95 -29.64
CA TYR A 49 -15.74 30.98 -28.79
C TYR A 49 -14.82 31.62 -27.75
N LYS A 50 -14.61 32.94 -27.76
CA LYS A 50 -13.63 33.62 -26.88
C LYS A 50 -13.86 33.31 -25.41
N THR A 51 -15.09 33.44 -24.92
CA THR A 51 -15.41 33.22 -23.50
C THR A 51 -15.06 31.80 -23.09
N TYR A 52 -15.52 30.80 -23.84
CA TYR A 52 -15.21 29.39 -23.59
C TYR A 52 -13.72 29.08 -23.65
N VAL A 53 -12.99 29.67 -24.61
CA VAL A 53 -11.54 29.50 -24.71
C VAL A 53 -10.82 30.14 -23.52
N ASP A 54 -11.23 31.34 -23.09
CA ASP A 54 -10.62 32.03 -21.96
C ASP A 54 -10.92 31.27 -20.65
N GLU A 55 -12.11 30.71 -20.47
CA GLU A 55 -12.48 29.83 -19.35
C GLU A 55 -11.65 28.53 -19.36
N LEU A 56 -11.56 27.83 -20.50
CA LEU A 56 -10.75 26.61 -20.60
C LEU A 56 -9.28 26.88 -20.26
N VAL A 57 -8.71 28.01 -20.66
CA VAL A 57 -7.31 28.36 -20.31
C VAL A 57 -7.17 28.71 -18.83
N ALA A 58 -8.17 29.34 -18.22
CA ALA A 58 -8.12 29.74 -16.82
C ALA A 58 -8.31 28.55 -15.86
N GLU A 59 -9.13 27.58 -16.26
CA GLU A 59 -9.59 26.48 -15.39
C GLU A 59 -8.88 25.15 -15.66
N THR A 60 -8.04 25.07 -16.70
CA THR A 60 -7.31 23.84 -17.06
C THR A 60 -5.83 24.11 -17.35
N GLU A 61 -5.03 23.05 -17.47
CA GLU A 61 -3.62 23.13 -17.90
C GLU A 61 -3.42 23.24 -19.43
N LEU A 62 -4.50 23.53 -20.16
CA LEU A 62 -4.42 23.73 -21.60
C LEU A 62 -3.72 25.05 -21.92
N SER A 63 -2.74 25.00 -22.81
CA SER A 63 -2.24 26.21 -23.43
C SER A 63 -3.35 26.87 -24.26
N ARG A 64 -3.26 28.19 -24.49
CA ARG A 64 -4.25 28.92 -25.28
C ARG A 64 -4.48 28.30 -26.67
N ARG A 65 -3.45 27.72 -27.30
CA ARG A 65 -3.55 27.04 -28.60
C ARG A 65 -4.28 25.69 -28.51
N GLU A 66 -4.02 24.92 -27.46
CA GLU A 66 -4.72 23.66 -27.18
C GLU A 66 -6.20 23.91 -26.88
N ALA A 67 -6.51 24.90 -26.01
CA ALA A 67 -7.87 25.28 -25.68
C ALA A 67 -8.65 25.82 -26.89
N GLN A 68 -8.01 26.66 -27.73
CA GLN A 68 -8.61 27.15 -28.98
C GLN A 68 -8.92 26.04 -29.96
N THR A 69 -7.95 25.15 -30.19
CA THR A 69 -8.10 24.02 -31.11
C THR A 69 -9.20 23.08 -30.62
N TRP A 70 -9.21 22.76 -29.32
CA TRP A 70 -10.22 21.90 -28.72
C TRP A 70 -11.61 22.52 -28.80
N ALA A 71 -11.78 23.80 -28.42
CA ALA A 71 -13.07 24.48 -28.46
C ALA A 71 -13.64 24.56 -29.89
N LEU A 72 -12.83 25.00 -30.86
CA LEU A 72 -13.24 25.10 -32.27
C LEU A 72 -13.53 23.74 -32.90
N ARG A 73 -12.82 22.69 -32.46
CA ARG A 73 -13.04 21.33 -32.95
C ARG A 73 -14.28 20.70 -32.33
N ASN A 74 -14.51 20.90 -31.04
CA ASN A 74 -15.49 20.13 -30.28
C ASN A 74 -16.84 20.79 -30.13
N LEU A 75 -16.88 22.11 -30.00
CA LEU A 75 -18.11 22.87 -29.84
C LEU A 75 -18.70 23.25 -31.20
N VAL A 76 -20.02 23.18 -31.29
CA VAL A 76 -20.78 23.61 -32.47
C VAL A 76 -21.78 24.66 -32.00
N PHE A 77 -21.71 25.84 -32.61
CA PHE A 77 -22.60 26.95 -32.29
C PHE A 77 -23.65 27.11 -33.40
N ASP A 78 -24.92 27.16 -33.01
CA ASP A 78 -26.10 27.57 -33.78
C ASP A 78 -26.18 27.01 -35.22
N GLU A 79 -26.67 25.77 -35.38
CA GLU A 79 -26.88 25.05 -36.67
C GLU A 79 -25.65 24.95 -37.61
N GLY A 80 -24.47 25.39 -37.17
CA GLY A 80 -23.23 25.37 -37.94
C GLY A 80 -22.57 24.00 -38.08
N GLU A 81 -21.62 23.89 -39.02
CA GLU A 81 -20.79 22.69 -39.13
C GLU A 81 -19.65 22.70 -38.11
N ARG A 82 -19.28 21.50 -37.63
CA ARG A 82 -18.07 21.28 -36.85
C ARG A 82 -16.84 21.59 -37.71
N LEU A 83 -15.91 22.37 -37.18
CA LEU A 83 -14.71 22.75 -37.94
C LEU A 83 -13.79 21.55 -38.16
N THR A 84 -13.24 21.47 -39.37
CA THR A 84 -12.17 20.55 -39.77
C THR A 84 -10.81 21.06 -39.28
N TYR A 85 -9.81 20.18 -39.17
CA TYR A 85 -8.47 20.58 -38.72
C TYR A 85 -7.82 21.58 -39.69
N GLU A 86 -8.10 21.43 -40.98
CA GLU A 86 -7.71 22.35 -42.04
C GLU A 86 -8.31 23.76 -41.85
N ALA A 87 -9.60 23.83 -41.52
CA ALA A 87 -10.28 25.08 -41.23
C ALA A 87 -9.80 25.73 -39.90
N ILE A 88 -9.46 24.92 -38.90
CA ILE A 88 -8.86 25.41 -37.64
C ILE A 88 -7.43 25.91 -37.90
N GLY A 89 -6.67 25.24 -38.76
CA GLY A 89 -5.36 25.70 -39.23
C GLY A 89 -5.45 27.08 -39.89
N LEU A 90 -6.42 27.25 -40.80
CA LEU A 90 -6.74 28.55 -41.41
C LEU A 90 -7.10 29.62 -40.39
N TYR A 91 -7.92 29.28 -39.39
CA TYR A 91 -8.30 30.20 -38.32
C TYR A 91 -7.08 30.70 -37.53
N ILE A 92 -6.20 29.78 -37.14
CA ILE A 92 -4.98 30.09 -36.37
C ILE A 92 -4.02 30.93 -37.21
N TRP A 93 -3.84 30.58 -38.49
CA TRP A 93 -3.00 31.31 -39.43
C TRP A 93 -3.49 32.73 -39.73
N ALA A 94 -4.81 32.91 -39.92
CA ALA A 94 -5.40 34.20 -40.26
C ALA A 94 -5.31 35.19 -39.07
N ILE A 95 -5.66 34.75 -37.85
CA ILE A 95 -5.69 35.61 -36.65
C ILE A 95 -4.30 35.76 -35.99
N GLY A 96 -3.39 34.82 -36.21
CA GLY A 96 -2.08 34.71 -35.54
C GLY A 96 -1.00 35.71 -35.99
N ARG A 97 -1.31 37.01 -36.07
CA ARG A 97 -0.42 38.12 -36.54
C ARG A 97 0.96 38.29 -35.87
N ALA A 98 1.45 37.36 -35.05
CA ALA A 98 2.70 37.51 -34.29
C ALA A 98 3.85 36.60 -34.73
N THR A 99 3.66 35.64 -35.63
CA THR A 99 4.74 34.73 -36.03
C THR A 99 4.70 34.48 -37.53
N ASP A 100 5.60 35.13 -38.26
CA ASP A 100 6.01 34.68 -39.59
C ASP A 100 6.37 33.19 -39.49
N GLY A 101 5.63 32.34 -40.20
CA GLY A 101 5.98 30.93 -40.38
C GLY A 101 5.22 29.89 -39.55
N ASP A 102 4.10 30.20 -38.88
CA ASP A 102 3.27 29.12 -38.32
C ASP A 102 2.58 28.37 -39.48
N PRO A 103 2.86 27.06 -39.69
CA PRO A 103 2.38 26.35 -40.88
C PRO A 103 0.87 26.09 -40.80
N LEU A 104 0.19 26.21 -41.93
CA LEU A 104 -1.14 25.63 -42.16
C LEU A 104 -1.02 24.09 -42.23
N SER A 105 -0.56 23.44 -41.16
CA SER A 105 -0.36 21.99 -41.16
C SER A 105 -1.46 21.32 -40.37
N ARG A 106 -2.27 20.52 -41.07
CA ARG A 106 -3.26 19.61 -40.47
C ARG A 106 -2.63 18.79 -39.33
N THR A 107 -1.41 18.29 -39.53
CA THR A 107 -0.67 17.48 -38.55
C THR A 107 -0.39 18.26 -37.27
N ILE A 108 0.00 19.52 -37.37
CA ILE A 108 0.28 20.35 -36.18
C ILE A 108 -1.02 20.63 -35.41
N VAL A 109 -2.13 20.87 -36.11
CA VAL A 109 -3.44 21.12 -35.48
C VAL A 109 -4.01 19.85 -34.85
N SER A 110 -3.86 18.69 -35.50
CA SER A 110 -4.23 17.41 -34.88
C SER A 110 -3.39 17.12 -33.65
N ASP A 111 -2.08 17.40 -33.67
CA ASP A 111 -1.21 17.22 -32.51
C ASP A 111 -1.59 18.11 -31.31
N TYR A 112 -2.10 19.32 -31.56
CA TYR A 112 -2.64 20.18 -30.50
C TYR A 112 -3.96 19.63 -29.95
N HIS A 113 -4.83 19.15 -30.82
CA HIS A 113 -6.11 18.55 -30.43
C HIS A 113 -5.92 17.26 -29.62
N GLU A 114 -5.06 16.35 -30.06
CA GLU A 114 -4.72 15.11 -29.34
C GLU A 114 -4.05 15.36 -27.98
N ARG A 115 -3.21 16.42 -27.87
CA ARG A 115 -2.65 16.84 -26.57
C ARG A 115 -3.73 17.40 -25.66
N ALA A 116 -4.66 18.18 -26.19
CA ALA A 116 -5.78 18.72 -25.43
C ALA A 116 -6.70 17.60 -24.92
N GLU A 117 -7.06 16.62 -25.77
CA GLU A 117 -7.86 15.46 -25.37
C GLU A 117 -7.16 14.65 -24.29
N ARG A 118 -5.88 14.31 -24.45
CA ARG A 118 -5.13 13.59 -23.39
C ARG A 118 -5.11 14.33 -22.05
N LYS A 119 -4.99 15.66 -22.07
CA LYS A 119 -5.01 16.46 -20.83
C LYS A 119 -6.40 16.50 -20.20
N ILE A 120 -7.45 16.64 -21.01
CA ILE A 120 -8.83 16.61 -20.55
C ILE A 120 -9.21 15.21 -20.02
N ASP A 121 -8.86 14.14 -20.73
CA ASP A 121 -9.10 12.76 -20.29
C ASP A 121 -8.38 12.45 -18.98
N ARG A 122 -7.13 12.93 -18.83
CA ARG A 122 -6.37 12.82 -17.57
C ARG A 122 -7.05 13.60 -16.45
N ALA A 123 -7.52 14.83 -16.73
CA ALA A 123 -8.23 15.63 -15.75
C ALA A 123 -9.57 14.98 -15.36
N GLU A 124 -10.33 14.46 -16.32
CA GLU A 124 -11.57 13.73 -16.07
C GLU A 124 -11.33 12.43 -15.30
N ALA A 125 -10.29 11.67 -15.62
CA ALA A 125 -9.90 10.47 -14.87
C ALA A 125 -9.49 10.82 -13.42
N THR A 126 -8.92 12.01 -13.22
CA THR A 126 -8.55 12.53 -11.88
C THR A 126 -9.80 13.01 -11.12
N VAL A 127 -10.73 13.70 -11.77
CA VAL A 127 -11.96 14.26 -11.16
C VAL A 127 -13.05 13.20 -10.93
N LYS A 128 -13.16 12.19 -11.80
CA LYS A 128 -14.09 11.05 -11.65
C LYS A 128 -13.60 10.01 -10.63
N ARG A 129 -12.39 10.17 -10.09
CA ARG A 129 -11.85 9.32 -9.02
C ARG A 129 -12.62 9.62 -7.72
N THR A 130 -13.62 8.80 -7.44
CA THR A 130 -14.49 8.89 -6.25
C THR A 130 -13.98 8.06 -5.08
N GLY A 131 -12.76 7.53 -5.17
CA GLY A 131 -12.03 6.89 -4.08
C GLY A 131 -10.92 7.78 -3.53
N PRO A 132 -10.40 7.49 -2.32
CA PRO A 132 -9.23 8.17 -1.78
C PRO A 132 -8.07 8.14 -2.79
N PRO A 133 -7.15 9.14 -2.76
CA PRO A 133 -5.97 9.13 -3.62
C PRO A 133 -5.22 7.80 -3.43
N PRO A 134 -4.70 7.18 -4.51
CA PRO A 134 -3.91 5.97 -4.39
C PRO A 134 -2.70 6.29 -3.54
N TYR A 135 -2.39 5.40 -2.60
CA TYR A 135 -1.13 5.52 -1.89
C TYR A 135 0.01 5.30 -2.90
N PRO A 136 1.19 5.92 -2.72
CA PRO A 136 2.33 5.75 -3.63
C PRO A 136 2.70 4.28 -3.90
N ASP A 137 2.33 3.40 -2.97
CA ASP A 137 2.53 1.96 -3.01
C ASP A 137 1.60 1.25 -4.03
N ASP A 138 0.52 1.89 -4.47
CA ASP A 138 -0.43 1.35 -5.46
C ASP A 138 -0.02 1.63 -6.92
N LEU A 139 1.05 2.41 -7.16
CA LEU A 139 1.47 2.87 -8.50
C LEU A 139 2.74 2.19 -9.03
N TYR A 140 3.49 1.51 -8.17
CA TYR A 140 4.75 0.85 -8.52
C TYR A 140 4.80 -0.51 -7.86
N ASP A 141 4.76 -1.58 -8.65
CA ASP A 141 4.88 -2.96 -8.16
C ASP A 141 6.24 -3.25 -7.49
N ASP A 142 7.22 -2.34 -7.62
CA ASP A 142 8.55 -2.41 -6.98
C ASP A 142 9.07 -0.99 -6.66
N PRO A 143 9.53 -0.68 -5.43
CA PRO A 143 10.14 0.61 -5.11
C PRO A 143 11.29 0.96 -6.07
N THR A 144 11.13 2.05 -6.82
CA THR A 144 12.23 2.61 -7.63
C THR A 144 13.30 3.20 -6.71
N LEU A 145 14.55 2.72 -6.85
CA LEU A 145 15.73 3.23 -6.14
C LEU A 145 16.01 4.71 -6.48
N LEU A 146 15.34 5.63 -5.81
CA LEU A 146 15.44 7.09 -6.01
C LEU A 146 16.63 7.74 -5.28
N TRP A 147 17.23 7.06 -4.30
CA TRP A 147 18.18 7.65 -3.35
C TRP A 147 19.56 6.99 -3.27
N VAL A 148 19.90 6.08 -4.19
CA VAL A 148 21.27 5.55 -4.31
C VAL A 148 21.97 6.14 -5.52
N ASP A 149 23.24 6.52 -5.33
CA ASP A 149 24.09 6.99 -6.42
C ASP A 149 24.13 5.96 -7.57
N GLN A 150 24.13 6.45 -8.81
CA GLN A 150 24.07 5.63 -10.02
C GLN A 150 25.05 4.42 -10.02
N PRO A 151 26.32 4.55 -9.59
CA PRO A 151 27.24 3.40 -9.54
C PRO A 151 26.84 2.32 -8.53
N VAL A 152 26.12 2.69 -7.47
CA VAL A 152 25.57 1.75 -6.48
C VAL A 152 24.35 1.05 -7.07
N GLY A 153 23.45 1.80 -7.74
CA GLY A 153 22.30 1.24 -8.45
C GLY A 153 22.70 0.22 -9.52
N GLU A 154 23.72 0.52 -10.34
CA GLU A 154 24.24 -0.41 -11.35
C GLU A 154 24.89 -1.66 -10.75
N ARG A 155 25.45 -1.57 -9.54
CA ARG A 155 26.01 -2.72 -8.82
C ARG A 155 24.92 -3.61 -8.22
N LEU A 156 23.86 -3.01 -7.68
CA LEU A 156 22.68 -3.72 -7.17
C LEU A 156 21.95 -4.44 -8.33
N GLN A 157 21.74 -3.76 -9.45
CA GLN A 157 21.16 -4.36 -10.66
C GLN A 157 21.92 -5.60 -11.16
N ARG A 158 23.25 -5.60 -11.03
CA ARG A 158 24.10 -6.75 -11.41
C ARG A 158 24.01 -7.93 -10.43
N ARG A 159 23.47 -7.71 -9.24
CA ARG A 159 23.31 -8.71 -8.18
C ARG A 159 21.87 -9.21 -8.06
N LEU A 160 20.94 -8.59 -8.78
CA LEU A 160 19.53 -8.94 -8.83
C LEU A 160 19.37 -10.28 -9.57
N ASP A 161 18.72 -11.24 -8.93
CA ASP A 161 18.28 -12.46 -9.60
C ASP A 161 17.05 -12.18 -10.51
N PRO A 162 16.76 -13.04 -11.51
CA PRO A 162 15.77 -12.75 -12.55
C PRO A 162 14.33 -12.50 -12.06
N GLU A 163 14.00 -12.99 -10.87
CA GLU A 163 12.68 -12.89 -10.25
C GLU A 163 12.73 -12.10 -8.92
N GLU A 164 13.89 -11.57 -8.55
CA GLU A 164 14.14 -10.88 -7.28
C GLU A 164 13.84 -9.38 -7.42
N THR A 165 13.11 -8.79 -6.46
CA THR A 165 12.93 -7.33 -6.39
C THR A 165 14.18 -6.65 -5.83
N PHE A 166 14.29 -5.33 -5.95
CA PHE A 166 15.42 -4.63 -5.33
C PHE A 166 15.45 -4.75 -3.81
N SER A 167 14.27 -4.77 -3.18
CA SER A 167 14.14 -4.99 -1.73
C SER A 167 14.68 -6.37 -1.35
N ASP A 168 14.25 -7.42 -2.05
CA ASP A 168 14.71 -8.79 -1.80
C ASP A 168 16.25 -8.91 -1.95
N CYS A 169 16.81 -8.27 -2.97
CA CYS A 169 18.26 -8.24 -3.19
C CYS A 169 19.01 -7.51 -2.07
N ILE A 170 18.47 -6.39 -1.59
CA ILE A 170 19.06 -5.65 -0.47
C ILE A 170 19.00 -6.49 0.81
N GLU A 171 17.86 -7.09 1.11
CA GLU A 171 17.69 -7.97 2.28
C GLU A 171 18.65 -9.15 2.24
N ARG A 172 18.70 -9.89 1.13
CA ARG A 172 19.66 -10.99 0.96
C ARG A 172 21.10 -10.53 1.12
N LEU A 173 21.49 -9.38 0.56
CA LEU A 173 22.85 -8.88 0.70
C LEU A 173 23.17 -8.46 2.15
N LEU A 174 22.20 -7.92 2.88
CA LEU A 174 22.36 -7.61 4.31
C LEU A 174 22.52 -8.90 5.11
N ASP A 175 21.69 -9.90 4.84
CA ASP A 175 21.73 -11.23 5.47
C ASP A 175 23.05 -11.96 5.19
N GLU A 176 23.54 -11.93 3.95
CA GLU A 176 24.84 -12.51 3.54
C GLU A 176 26.03 -11.86 4.28
N THR A 177 25.89 -10.60 4.69
CA THR A 177 26.92 -9.87 5.43
C THR A 177 26.74 -9.91 6.94
N SER A 178 25.64 -10.50 7.43
CA SER A 178 25.41 -10.69 8.86
C SER A 178 26.23 -11.86 9.39
N ASP A 179 26.95 -11.62 10.48
CA ASP A 179 27.57 -12.68 11.29
C ASP A 179 26.48 -13.38 12.10
N ALA A 180 25.75 -14.28 11.44
CA ALA A 180 24.55 -14.90 11.97
C ALA A 180 24.83 -16.29 12.57
N LEU A 181 24.40 -16.49 13.81
CA LEU A 181 24.55 -17.76 14.55
C LEU A 181 23.25 -18.57 14.49
N SER A 182 23.30 -19.84 14.10
CA SER A 182 22.08 -20.67 14.17
C SER A 182 21.55 -20.80 15.59
N LEU A 183 20.22 -20.84 15.77
CA LEU A 183 19.60 -21.04 17.08
C LEU A 183 20.15 -22.28 17.82
N ALA A 184 20.41 -23.36 17.09
CA ALA A 184 21.00 -24.58 17.66
C ALA A 184 22.40 -24.31 18.23
N ALA A 185 23.26 -23.65 17.45
CA ALA A 185 24.61 -23.27 17.91
C ALA A 185 24.57 -22.25 19.06
N PHE A 186 23.61 -21.33 19.07
CA PHE A 186 23.36 -20.40 20.17
C PHE A 186 23.03 -21.14 21.47
N VAL A 187 22.08 -22.08 21.43
CA VAL A 187 21.68 -22.88 22.58
C VAL A 187 22.83 -23.78 23.05
N ASP A 188 23.53 -24.44 22.13
CA ASP A 188 24.66 -25.31 22.45
C ASP A 188 25.83 -24.55 23.06
N ALA A 189 26.09 -23.31 22.62
CA ALA A 189 27.12 -22.46 23.18
C ALA A 189 26.85 -22.14 24.66
N TYR A 190 25.60 -21.79 25.01
CA TYR A 190 25.21 -21.55 26.40
C TYR A 190 25.13 -22.84 27.22
N ARG A 191 24.62 -23.92 26.64
CA ARG A 191 24.58 -25.24 27.28
C ARG A 191 25.98 -25.75 27.62
N GLY A 192 26.95 -25.54 26.74
CA GLY A 192 28.36 -25.86 26.97
C GLY A 192 29.00 -25.09 28.14
N ARG A 193 28.39 -23.96 28.55
CA ARG A 193 28.75 -23.20 29.76
C ARG A 193 27.87 -23.54 30.97
N GLY A 194 27.10 -24.62 30.92
CA GLY A 194 26.26 -25.07 32.02
C GLY A 194 24.93 -24.32 32.14
N SER A 195 24.47 -23.65 31.08
CA SER A 195 23.12 -23.08 31.07
C SER A 195 22.07 -24.19 31.10
N GLU A 196 21.13 -24.03 32.04
CA GLU A 196 20.00 -24.94 32.25
C GLU A 196 18.69 -24.37 31.68
N TYR A 197 18.68 -23.10 31.29
CA TYR A 197 17.49 -22.42 30.83
C TYR A 197 17.83 -21.31 29.83
N VAL A 198 17.22 -21.39 28.66
CA VAL A 198 17.26 -20.36 27.62
C VAL A 198 15.82 -20.15 27.18
N ALA A 199 15.35 -18.92 27.24
CA ALA A 199 14.02 -18.58 26.77
C ALA A 199 14.02 -17.24 26.06
N LEU A 200 13.07 -17.06 25.16
CA LEU A 200 12.77 -15.77 24.57
C LEU A 200 11.74 -15.04 25.45
N ASP A 201 11.95 -13.75 25.69
CA ASP A 201 11.03 -12.89 26.44
C ASP A 201 10.12 -12.10 25.48
N THR A 202 8.80 -12.35 25.54
CA THR A 202 7.79 -11.72 24.67
C THR A 202 7.05 -10.55 25.32
N VAL A 203 7.49 -10.04 26.49
CA VAL A 203 6.82 -8.89 27.16
C VAL A 203 6.90 -7.60 26.34
N TYR A 204 7.92 -7.47 25.50
CA TYR A 204 8.19 -6.23 24.78
C TYR A 204 7.34 -6.15 23.50
N PRO A 205 6.71 -5.00 23.20
CA PRO A 205 6.06 -4.80 21.91
C PRO A 205 7.05 -5.05 20.76
N THR A 206 6.58 -5.65 19.68
CA THR A 206 7.41 -6.04 18.53
C THR A 206 8.60 -6.94 18.90
N TRP A 207 8.40 -7.84 19.87
CA TRP A 207 9.43 -8.76 20.37
C TRP A 207 10.04 -9.62 19.26
N ASP A 208 9.29 -9.88 18.19
CA ASP A 208 9.67 -10.68 17.03
C ASP A 208 10.63 -9.95 16.07
N ARG A 209 10.83 -8.64 16.23
CA ARG A 209 11.83 -7.86 15.47
C ARG A 209 13.23 -7.95 16.06
N THR A 210 13.33 -8.03 17.39
CA THR A 210 14.59 -8.21 18.11
C THR A 210 14.40 -9.25 19.19
N LEU A 211 14.97 -10.44 18.98
CA LEU A 211 14.80 -11.59 19.86
C LEU A 211 15.56 -11.38 21.17
N ARG A 212 14.83 -11.13 22.26
CA ARG A 212 15.41 -10.93 23.59
C ARG A 212 15.46 -12.24 24.35
N PHE A 213 16.64 -12.85 24.43
CA PHE A 213 16.84 -14.08 25.16
C PHE A 213 17.16 -13.81 26.63
N VAL A 214 16.47 -14.50 27.53
CA VAL A 214 16.82 -14.62 28.95
C VAL A 214 17.52 -15.95 29.14
N VAL A 215 18.75 -15.90 29.64
CA VAL A 215 19.60 -17.08 29.82
C VAL A 215 19.98 -17.22 31.28
N HIS A 216 19.75 -18.42 31.83
CA HIS A 216 20.31 -18.79 33.11
C HIS A 216 21.76 -19.21 32.92
N LEU A 217 22.69 -18.43 33.44
CA LEU A 217 24.12 -18.71 33.37
C LEU A 217 24.72 -18.62 34.77
N PRO A 218 25.46 -19.64 35.25
CA PRO A 218 26.11 -19.58 36.56
C PRO A 218 27.02 -18.34 36.68
N GLU A 219 27.08 -17.70 37.87
CA GLU A 219 27.85 -16.46 38.10
C GLU A 219 29.34 -16.55 37.74
N SER A 220 29.90 -17.75 37.70
CA SER A 220 31.30 -18.00 37.35
C SER A 220 31.58 -18.00 35.85
N GLU A 221 30.54 -17.96 35.02
CA GLU A 221 30.64 -18.07 33.57
C GLU A 221 30.33 -16.72 32.89
N SER A 222 30.78 -16.59 31.66
CA SER A 222 30.56 -15.40 30.83
C SER A 222 29.86 -15.78 29.53
N THR A 223 29.27 -14.78 28.86
CA THR A 223 28.78 -14.89 27.48
C THR A 223 29.75 -15.68 26.59
N PRO A 224 29.28 -16.73 25.88
CA PRO A 224 30.11 -17.47 24.94
C PRO A 224 30.64 -16.55 23.82
N PRO A 225 31.93 -16.67 23.41
CA PRO A 225 32.49 -15.80 22.37
C PRO A 225 31.69 -15.79 21.06
N ALA A 226 31.21 -16.97 20.62
CA ALA A 226 30.38 -17.08 19.43
C ALA A 226 29.07 -16.27 19.52
N VAL A 227 28.53 -16.08 20.72
CA VAL A 227 27.33 -15.25 20.95
C VAL A 227 27.72 -13.76 21.03
N ALA A 228 28.85 -13.44 21.65
CA ALA A 228 29.33 -12.07 21.78
C ALA A 228 29.77 -11.44 20.44
N GLU A 229 30.22 -12.27 19.50
CA GLU A 229 30.67 -11.86 18.16
C GLU A 229 29.53 -11.84 17.12
N ALA A 230 28.45 -12.59 17.36
CA ALA A 230 27.32 -12.67 16.44
C ALA A 230 26.47 -11.39 16.48
N THR A 231 25.95 -11.00 15.32
CA THR A 231 25.04 -9.86 15.17
C THR A 231 23.58 -10.27 14.97
N ALA A 232 23.35 -11.54 14.60
CA ALA A 232 22.03 -12.12 14.44
C ALA A 232 21.96 -13.57 14.93
N VAL A 233 20.75 -14.03 15.26
CA VAL A 233 20.44 -15.46 15.43
C VAL A 233 19.53 -15.91 14.29
N THR A 234 19.85 -17.01 13.62
CA THR A 234 19.00 -17.57 12.57
C THR A 234 17.99 -18.58 13.11
N VAL A 235 16.72 -18.36 12.78
CA VAL A 235 15.60 -19.28 13.03
C VAL A 235 15.03 -19.68 11.68
N ASP A 236 15.12 -20.97 11.34
CA ASP A 236 14.70 -21.52 10.04
C ASP A 236 15.27 -20.81 8.81
N GLY A 237 16.49 -20.28 8.95
CA GLY A 237 17.20 -19.60 7.87
C GLY A 237 16.96 -18.08 7.83
N HIS A 238 15.99 -17.56 8.60
CA HIS A 238 15.78 -16.12 8.70
C HIS A 238 16.61 -15.54 9.86
N PRO A 239 17.45 -14.51 9.62
CA PRO A 239 18.24 -13.86 10.66
C PRO A 239 17.39 -12.86 11.44
N TYR A 240 17.52 -12.89 12.75
CA TYR A 240 16.92 -11.90 13.63
C TYR A 240 18.00 -11.20 14.45
N GLU A 241 17.90 -9.87 14.60
CA GLU A 241 18.64 -9.18 15.65
C GLU A 241 18.29 -9.81 17.00
N PHE A 242 19.26 -9.91 17.90
CA PHE A 242 19.03 -10.48 19.21
C PHE A 242 19.75 -9.71 20.31
N ALA A 243 19.21 -9.83 21.53
CA ALA A 243 19.86 -9.35 22.74
C ALA A 243 19.79 -10.44 23.81
N VAL A 244 20.77 -10.50 24.69
CA VAL A 244 20.80 -11.49 25.78
C VAL A 244 20.83 -10.82 27.14
N THR A 245 19.95 -11.27 28.02
CA THR A 245 19.98 -10.97 29.45
C THR A 245 20.39 -12.22 30.21
N GLU A 246 21.63 -12.24 30.68
CA GLU A 246 22.18 -13.33 31.49
C GLU A 246 21.82 -13.11 32.96
N ARG A 247 21.29 -14.16 33.61
CA ARG A 247 20.91 -14.13 35.02
C ARG A 247 21.47 -15.35 35.74
N PRO A 248 21.87 -15.22 37.02
CA PRO A 248 22.38 -16.32 37.81
C PRO A 248 21.29 -17.22 38.41
N THR A 249 20.02 -16.85 38.24
CA THR A 249 18.87 -17.64 38.69
C THR A 249 17.82 -17.71 37.60
N ALA A 250 17.20 -18.88 37.47
CA ALA A 250 16.12 -19.11 36.52
C ALA A 250 14.83 -18.43 37.01
N ASP A 251 14.58 -17.21 36.52
CA ASP A 251 13.26 -16.60 36.58
C ASP A 251 12.44 -17.08 35.37
N ARG A 252 11.52 -18.01 35.61
CA ARG A 252 10.65 -18.57 34.56
C ARG A 252 9.41 -17.67 34.42
N GLY A 253 9.60 -16.55 33.74
CA GLY A 253 8.55 -15.58 33.47
C GLY A 253 7.39 -16.19 32.68
N ARG A 254 6.16 -15.73 32.94
CA ARG A 254 4.99 -16.16 32.17
C ARG A 254 5.17 -15.82 30.69
N ALA A 255 5.68 -14.64 30.35
CA ALA A 255 5.95 -14.25 28.96
C ALA A 255 7.17 -14.92 28.30
N HIS A 256 7.76 -15.93 28.94
CA HIS A 256 8.88 -16.64 28.34
C HIS A 256 8.41 -17.75 27.40
N VAL A 257 9.02 -17.83 26.22
CA VAL A 257 8.98 -18.99 25.32
C VAL A 257 10.27 -19.80 25.53
N PRO A 258 10.23 -20.93 26.28
CA PRO A 258 11.44 -21.69 26.58
C PRO A 258 11.96 -22.40 25.33
N VAL A 259 13.23 -22.18 25.02
CA VAL A 259 13.99 -22.83 23.95
C VAL A 259 14.85 -23.98 24.50
N LEU A 260 15.34 -23.82 25.73
CA LEU A 260 15.98 -24.87 26.52
C LEU A 260 15.46 -24.76 27.95
N ALA A 261 15.06 -25.89 28.53
CA ALA A 261 14.82 -25.99 29.97
C ALA A 261 15.22 -27.39 30.42
N THR A 262 16.28 -27.50 31.21
CA THR A 262 16.58 -28.73 31.96
C THR A 262 15.75 -28.75 33.24
N ASP A 263 15.52 -29.95 33.79
CA ASP A 263 14.56 -30.22 34.88
C ASP A 263 14.54 -29.16 36.00
N GLY A 264 13.35 -28.76 36.45
CA GLY A 264 13.08 -27.72 37.47
C GLY A 264 11.58 -27.60 37.78
N ASP A 265 11.11 -26.46 38.31
CA ASP A 265 9.68 -26.21 38.67
C ASP A 265 8.70 -26.12 37.47
N GLY A 266 9.06 -26.70 36.32
CA GLY A 266 8.26 -26.71 35.09
C GLY A 266 8.77 -27.76 34.10
N PRO A 267 8.04 -28.02 33.01
CA PRO A 267 8.35 -29.11 32.08
C PRO A 267 9.71 -28.88 31.41
N ALA A 268 10.51 -29.94 31.33
CA ALA A 268 11.74 -29.93 30.55
C ALA A 268 11.43 -29.67 29.07
N VAL A 269 12.35 -28.97 28.40
CA VAL A 269 12.26 -28.61 26.98
C VAL A 269 13.59 -28.94 26.33
N ALA A 270 13.57 -29.90 25.41
CA ALA A 270 14.71 -30.22 24.58
C ALA A 270 14.92 -29.13 23.50
N PRO A 271 16.14 -28.91 23.00
CA PRO A 271 16.41 -27.86 22.01
C PRO A 271 15.54 -27.93 20.75
N ASP A 272 15.27 -29.13 20.23
CA ASP A 272 14.43 -29.30 19.04
C ASP A 272 12.97 -28.88 19.30
N ASP A 273 12.40 -29.29 20.45
CA ASP A 273 11.07 -28.85 20.87
C ASP A 273 11.03 -27.34 21.12
N GLY A 274 12.11 -26.78 21.68
CA GLY A 274 12.26 -25.35 21.91
C GLY A 274 12.34 -24.54 20.64
N ARG A 275 13.02 -25.05 19.60
CA ARG A 275 13.03 -24.46 18.27
C ARG A 275 11.64 -24.45 17.65
N GLU A 276 10.89 -25.55 17.77
CA GLU A 276 9.50 -25.61 17.30
C GLU A 276 8.60 -24.59 18.01
N ARG A 277 8.75 -24.46 19.33
CA ARG A 277 8.03 -23.46 20.11
C ARG A 277 8.35 -22.04 19.68
N LEU A 278 9.62 -21.73 19.42
CA LEU A 278 10.02 -20.41 18.95
C LEU A 278 9.48 -20.13 17.55
N ARG A 279 9.55 -21.10 16.63
CA ARG A 279 8.94 -20.97 15.30
C ARG A 279 7.45 -20.69 15.39
N THR A 280 6.74 -21.47 16.20
CA THR A 280 5.30 -21.29 16.41
C THR A 280 5.02 -19.91 17.00
N ALA A 281 5.78 -19.49 18.01
CA ALA A 281 5.62 -18.17 18.61
C ALA A 281 5.83 -17.05 17.59
N LEU A 282 6.85 -17.14 16.72
CA LEU A 282 7.11 -16.15 15.67
C LEU A 282 5.97 -16.11 14.65
N ALA A 283 5.44 -17.26 14.26
CA ALA A 283 4.28 -17.34 13.38
C ALA A 283 2.99 -16.80 14.03
N THR A 284 2.91 -16.79 15.36
CA THR A 284 1.78 -16.23 16.12
C THR A 284 1.97 -14.77 16.49
N ALA A 285 3.17 -14.19 16.34
CA ALA A 285 3.46 -12.81 16.74
C ALA A 285 2.52 -11.80 16.07
N GLU A 286 2.20 -12.07 14.81
CA GLU A 286 1.24 -11.33 14.00
C GLU A 286 0.37 -12.31 13.23
N LEU A 287 -0.95 -12.22 13.40
CA LEU A 287 -1.92 -13.04 12.69
C LEU A 287 -2.95 -12.16 11.99
N GLY A 288 -3.43 -12.59 10.82
CA GLY A 288 -4.68 -12.08 10.26
C GLY A 288 -5.85 -12.46 11.17
N ILE A 289 -6.92 -11.64 11.17
CA ILE A 289 -8.11 -11.96 11.98
C ILE A 289 -8.78 -13.27 11.56
N ASP A 290 -8.75 -13.60 10.26
CA ASP A 290 -9.28 -14.86 9.74
C ASP A 290 -8.43 -16.04 10.20
N ASP A 291 -7.11 -15.95 10.04
CA ASP A 291 -6.16 -16.98 10.51
C ASP A 291 -6.29 -17.19 12.03
N LEU A 292 -6.47 -16.11 12.80
CA LEU A 292 -6.70 -16.20 14.23
C LEU A 292 -8.02 -16.93 14.54
N VAL A 293 -9.11 -16.62 13.83
CA VAL A 293 -10.39 -17.29 14.07
C VAL A 293 -10.35 -18.76 13.68
N ASP A 294 -9.71 -19.11 12.57
CA ASP A 294 -9.50 -20.51 12.16
C ASP A 294 -8.66 -21.26 13.21
N ASP A 295 -7.58 -20.64 13.68
CA ASP A 295 -6.72 -21.20 14.72
C ASP A 295 -7.47 -21.42 16.05
N LEU A 296 -8.29 -20.45 16.45
CA LEU A 296 -9.13 -20.53 17.64
C LEU A 296 -10.19 -21.63 17.50
N ALA A 297 -10.82 -21.74 16.33
CA ALA A 297 -11.82 -22.76 16.05
C ALA A 297 -11.22 -24.17 16.11
N ASP A 298 -10.03 -24.37 15.52
CA ASP A 298 -9.27 -25.63 15.57
C ASP A 298 -8.82 -25.97 17.00
N ALA A 299 -8.49 -24.97 17.81
CA ALA A 299 -8.22 -25.13 19.24
C ALA A 299 -9.47 -25.41 20.09
N GLY A 300 -10.65 -25.42 19.49
CA GLY A 300 -11.93 -25.68 20.17
C GLY A 300 -12.53 -24.48 20.89
N CYS A 301 -12.01 -23.27 20.66
CA CYS A 301 -12.62 -22.03 21.14
C CYS A 301 -13.94 -21.78 20.41
N VAL A 302 -14.79 -20.95 21.01
CA VAL A 302 -16.17 -20.73 20.55
C VAL A 302 -16.51 -19.27 20.28
N ALA A 303 -15.72 -18.31 20.78
CA ALA A 303 -15.92 -16.90 20.46
C ALA A 303 -14.64 -16.07 20.61
N LEU A 304 -14.62 -14.93 19.92
CA LEU A 304 -13.60 -13.89 19.98
C LEU A 304 -14.30 -12.53 20.06
N ALA A 305 -13.88 -11.71 21.02
CA ALA A 305 -14.28 -10.32 21.16
C ALA A 305 -13.10 -9.40 21.39
N VAL A 306 -13.33 -8.11 21.15
CA VAL A 306 -12.42 -7.03 21.49
C VAL A 306 -13.09 -6.09 22.49
N GLY A 307 -12.36 -5.60 23.49
CA GLY A 307 -12.87 -4.60 24.42
C GLY A 307 -13.27 -3.30 23.71
N GLU A 308 -14.29 -2.60 24.22
CA GLU A 308 -14.72 -1.31 23.63
C GLU A 308 -13.64 -0.21 23.71
N GLU A 309 -12.78 -0.28 24.72
CA GLU A 309 -11.67 0.65 24.97
C GLU A 309 -10.33 -0.11 24.90
N PRO A 310 -9.25 0.54 24.41
CA PRO A 310 -7.93 -0.06 24.40
C PRO A 310 -7.34 -0.21 25.80
N VAL A 311 -6.48 -1.21 25.99
CA VAL A 311 -5.69 -1.39 27.21
C VAL A 311 -4.24 -0.99 26.89
N GLY A 312 -3.73 0.02 27.60
CA GLY A 312 -2.43 0.59 27.27
C GLY A 312 -2.41 1.15 25.85
N ASN A 313 -1.59 0.56 24.98
CA ASN A 313 -1.42 0.99 23.58
C ASN A 313 -2.03 0.01 22.57
N GLY A 314 -2.90 -0.92 22.97
CA GLY A 314 -3.42 -1.94 22.05
C GLY A 314 -4.79 -2.49 22.41
N ALA A 315 -5.27 -3.40 21.58
CA ALA A 315 -6.51 -4.13 21.76
C ALA A 315 -6.45 -5.08 22.96
N ALA A 316 -7.56 -5.15 23.71
CA ALA A 316 -7.78 -6.21 24.68
C ALA A 316 -8.69 -7.26 24.04
N LEU A 317 -8.12 -8.42 23.71
CA LEU A 317 -8.85 -9.54 23.13
C LEU A 317 -9.40 -10.44 24.23
N THR A 318 -10.63 -10.89 24.07
CA THR A 318 -11.27 -11.87 24.95
C THR A 318 -11.68 -13.08 24.11
N VAL A 319 -11.23 -14.26 24.52
CA VAL A 319 -11.48 -15.53 23.83
C VAL A 319 -12.31 -16.43 24.74
N ALA A 320 -13.44 -16.92 24.23
CA ALA A 320 -14.24 -17.92 24.93
C ALA A 320 -13.77 -19.32 24.57
N SER A 321 -13.37 -20.11 25.58
CA SER A 321 -13.05 -21.52 25.41
C SER A 321 -13.81 -22.40 26.40
N PRO A 322 -14.47 -23.49 25.95
CA PRO A 322 -15.19 -24.42 26.82
C PRO A 322 -14.25 -25.34 27.64
N ALA A 323 -12.96 -25.45 27.28
CA ALA A 323 -11.99 -26.26 28.01
C ALA A 323 -10.54 -25.77 27.83
N ASP A 324 -9.67 -26.07 28.80
CA ASP A 324 -8.22 -25.81 28.81
C ASP A 324 -7.80 -24.36 28.48
N HIS A 325 -8.18 -23.42 29.36
CA HIS A 325 -7.82 -22.00 29.24
C HIS A 325 -6.30 -21.78 29.22
N ASP A 326 -5.55 -22.57 29.99
CA ASP A 326 -4.09 -22.44 30.09
C ASP A 326 -3.39 -22.85 28.79
N ALA A 327 -3.92 -23.81 28.03
CA ALA A 327 -3.37 -24.16 26.72
C ALA A 327 -3.61 -23.06 25.69
N VAL A 328 -4.84 -22.53 25.63
CA VAL A 328 -5.19 -21.43 24.71
C VAL A 328 -4.39 -20.17 25.05
N ASP A 329 -4.30 -19.81 26.34
CA ASP A 329 -3.51 -18.67 26.81
C ASP A 329 -2.03 -18.82 26.42
N ARG A 330 -1.43 -20.01 26.58
CA ARG A 330 -0.04 -20.25 26.15
C ARG A 330 0.14 -20.15 24.64
N ARG A 331 -0.86 -20.57 23.86
CA ARG A 331 -0.85 -20.49 22.39
C ARG A 331 -0.88 -19.05 21.91
N LEU A 332 -1.75 -18.22 22.51
CA LEU A 332 -1.96 -16.83 22.10
C LEU A 332 -1.02 -15.83 22.78
N ARG A 333 -0.28 -16.24 23.82
CA ARG A 333 0.67 -15.37 24.53
C ARG A 333 1.69 -14.65 23.62
N PRO A 334 2.19 -15.25 22.53
CA PRO A 334 3.09 -14.57 21.61
C PRO A 334 2.41 -13.52 20.73
N LEU A 335 1.07 -13.54 20.62
CA LEU A 335 0.31 -12.61 19.79
C LEU A 335 0.51 -11.17 20.27
N ASP A 336 1.23 -10.40 19.47
CA ASP A 336 1.56 -8.99 19.72
C ASP A 336 0.78 -8.07 18.79
N ARG A 337 0.39 -8.57 17.62
CA ARG A 337 -0.25 -7.78 16.56
C ARG A 337 -1.35 -8.57 15.86
N LEU A 338 -2.41 -7.88 15.47
CA LEU A 338 -3.52 -8.41 14.70
C LEU A 338 -3.63 -7.63 13.39
N ALA A 339 -3.42 -8.32 12.27
CA ALA A 339 -3.62 -7.75 10.95
C ALA A 339 -5.12 -7.75 10.62
N LEU A 340 -5.63 -6.55 10.37
CA LEU A 340 -6.85 -6.28 9.63
C LEU A 340 -6.41 -6.00 8.19
N ASP A 341 -7.20 -6.34 7.18
CA ASP A 341 -6.76 -6.28 5.77
C ASP A 341 -6.11 -4.95 5.35
N ASP A 342 -6.61 -3.82 5.88
CA ASP A 342 -6.11 -2.47 5.57
C ASP A 342 -5.10 -1.92 6.59
N ARG A 343 -4.87 -2.63 7.71
CA ARG A 343 -3.97 -2.19 8.79
C ARG A 343 -3.69 -3.24 9.86
N THR A 344 -2.54 -3.13 10.51
CA THR A 344 -2.24 -3.91 11.73
C THR A 344 -2.58 -3.09 12.99
N ILE A 345 -3.11 -3.75 14.02
CA ILE A 345 -3.31 -3.17 15.36
C ILE A 345 -2.48 -3.94 16.40
N ALA A 346 -1.91 -3.24 17.38
CA ALA A 346 -1.26 -3.90 18.52
C ALA A 346 -2.27 -4.64 19.41
N VAL A 347 -1.86 -5.78 19.97
CA VAL A 347 -2.60 -6.57 20.95
C VAL A 347 -1.92 -6.38 22.30
N ALA A 348 -2.60 -5.72 23.22
CA ALA A 348 -2.04 -5.42 24.55
C ALA A 348 -2.31 -6.53 25.57
N SER A 349 -3.39 -7.28 25.39
CA SER A 349 -3.73 -8.39 26.26
C SER A 349 -4.67 -9.37 25.57
N VAL A 350 -4.54 -10.63 25.93
CA VAL A 350 -5.48 -11.69 25.57
C VAL A 350 -5.97 -12.33 26.86
N THR A 351 -7.29 -12.39 27.04
CA THR A 351 -7.91 -13.03 28.19
C THR A 351 -8.73 -14.21 27.70
N VAL A 352 -8.50 -15.39 28.28
CA VAL A 352 -9.27 -16.60 27.97
C VAL A 352 -10.27 -16.84 29.10
N VAL A 353 -11.55 -16.96 28.76
CA VAL A 353 -12.66 -17.10 29.70
C VAL A 353 -13.58 -18.25 29.28
N SER A 354 -14.45 -18.68 30.19
CA SER A 354 -15.51 -19.65 29.84
C SER A 354 -16.61 -18.99 28.98
N PRO A 355 -17.39 -19.76 28.20
CA PRO A 355 -18.50 -19.21 27.41
C PRO A 355 -19.52 -18.44 28.26
N GLY A 356 -19.80 -18.89 29.48
CA GLY A 356 -20.71 -18.21 30.40
C GLY A 356 -20.16 -16.88 30.94
N GLU A 357 -18.86 -16.80 31.19
CA GLU A 357 -18.20 -15.53 31.59
C GLU A 357 -18.17 -14.54 30.42
N PHE A 358 -17.87 -15.03 29.21
CA PHE A 358 -17.92 -14.23 27.98
C PHE A 358 -19.29 -13.57 27.77
N ALA A 359 -20.37 -14.34 27.94
CA ALA A 359 -21.73 -13.83 27.84
C ALA A 359 -22.10 -12.79 28.91
N ALA A 360 -21.49 -12.90 30.10
CA ALA A 360 -21.73 -11.97 31.20
C ALA A 360 -21.04 -10.61 30.99
N GLU A 361 -20.00 -10.55 30.15
CA GLU A 361 -19.22 -9.34 29.83
C GLU A 361 -19.68 -8.60 28.56
N ASP A 362 -20.82 -8.98 27.98
CA ASP A 362 -21.37 -8.46 26.71
C ASP A 362 -21.46 -6.92 26.65
N ALA A 363 -21.64 -6.24 27.80
CA ALA A 363 -21.75 -4.79 27.84
C ALA A 363 -20.40 -4.04 27.65
N THR A 364 -19.26 -4.72 27.76
CA THR A 364 -17.91 -4.14 27.63
C THR A 364 -17.12 -4.72 26.47
N LEU A 365 -17.68 -5.71 25.79
CA LEU A 365 -17.05 -6.47 24.73
C LEU A 365 -17.80 -6.27 23.42
N ARG A 366 -17.04 -6.11 22.35
CA ARG A 366 -17.54 -6.13 20.99
C ARG A 366 -17.19 -7.47 20.36
N VAL A 367 -18.20 -8.33 20.20
CA VAL A 367 -18.03 -9.66 19.61
C VAL A 367 -17.64 -9.54 18.13
N LEU A 368 -16.52 -10.16 17.77
CA LEU A 368 -16.00 -10.20 16.40
C LEU A 368 -16.46 -11.49 15.72
N TRP A 369 -16.36 -12.61 16.44
CA TRP A 369 -16.72 -13.94 15.97
C TRP A 369 -17.36 -14.78 17.09
N GLY A 370 -18.31 -15.63 16.73
CA GLY A 370 -18.92 -16.61 17.63
C GLY A 370 -19.48 -17.81 16.86
N ARG A 371 -19.15 -19.01 17.33
CA ARG A 371 -19.47 -20.29 16.70
C ARG A 371 -20.98 -20.56 16.78
N ALA A 372 -21.55 -21.07 15.69
CA ALA A 372 -23.01 -21.23 15.55
C ALA A 372 -23.64 -22.35 16.39
N ASP A 373 -22.84 -23.27 16.90
CA ASP A 373 -23.25 -24.45 17.66
C ASP A 373 -23.06 -24.28 19.18
N CYS A 374 -22.73 -23.08 19.66
CA CYS A 374 -22.60 -22.76 21.08
C CYS A 374 -23.73 -21.82 21.53
N GLU A 375 -24.64 -22.31 22.38
CA GLU A 375 -25.80 -21.55 22.84
C GLU A 375 -25.45 -20.41 23.81
N ASP A 376 -24.29 -20.50 24.47
CA ASP A 376 -23.86 -19.55 25.49
C ASP A 376 -23.18 -18.29 24.90
N VAL A 377 -22.93 -18.22 23.59
CA VAL A 377 -22.29 -17.06 22.95
C VAL A 377 -23.09 -16.58 21.74
N PRO A 378 -23.06 -15.27 21.40
CA PRO A 378 -23.72 -14.78 20.19
C PRO A 378 -23.11 -15.41 18.93
N THR A 379 -23.95 -15.98 18.06
CA THR A 379 -23.49 -16.46 16.75
C THR A 379 -23.20 -15.29 15.82
N VAL A 380 -21.94 -15.10 15.48
CA VAL A 380 -21.46 -14.00 14.65
C VAL A 380 -20.37 -14.54 13.72
N ALA A 381 -20.61 -14.51 12.42
CA ALA A 381 -19.58 -14.81 11.42
C ALA A 381 -18.69 -13.58 11.18
N LEU A 382 -17.41 -13.78 10.87
CA LEU A 382 -16.57 -12.70 10.35
C LEU A 382 -17.13 -12.21 9.00
N PRO A 383 -17.16 -10.89 8.75
CA PRO A 383 -17.52 -10.36 7.42
C PRO A 383 -16.46 -10.74 6.39
N ASP A 384 -16.91 -11.02 5.16
CA ASP A 384 -16.00 -11.19 4.01
C ASP A 384 -15.49 -9.84 3.45
N ASP A 385 -16.14 -8.72 3.83
CA ASP A 385 -15.72 -7.36 3.43
C ASP A 385 -14.79 -6.75 4.49
N PRO A 386 -13.53 -6.41 4.12
CA PRO A 386 -12.57 -5.71 4.98
C PRO A 386 -13.11 -4.47 5.69
N VAL A 387 -13.97 -3.70 5.02
CA VAL A 387 -14.53 -2.46 5.56
C VAL A 387 -15.53 -2.78 6.67
N GLU A 388 -16.39 -3.78 6.45
CA GLU A 388 -17.35 -4.23 7.46
C GLU A 388 -16.65 -4.85 8.68
N LEU A 389 -15.59 -5.63 8.43
CA LEU A 389 -14.74 -6.20 9.48
C LEU A 389 -14.12 -5.10 10.35
N ARG A 390 -13.56 -4.06 9.73
CA ARG A 390 -13.01 -2.91 10.43
C ARG A 390 -14.07 -2.16 11.22
N GLU A 391 -15.25 -1.94 10.66
CA GLU A 391 -16.36 -1.25 11.34
C GLU A 391 -16.88 -2.02 12.55
N ARG A 392 -16.56 -3.31 12.68
CA ARG A 392 -16.84 -4.07 13.91
C ARG A 392 -15.87 -3.78 15.02
N VAL A 393 -14.63 -3.38 14.73
CA VAL A 393 -13.64 -3.03 15.75
C VAL A 393 -13.96 -1.63 16.29
N PRO A 394 -14.02 -1.44 17.62
CA PRO A 394 -14.29 -0.13 18.22
C PRO A 394 -13.31 0.93 17.74
N THR A 395 -13.83 2.12 17.39
CA THR A 395 -13.01 3.24 16.91
C THR A 395 -11.86 3.64 17.86
N PRO A 396 -12.02 3.61 19.21
CA PRO A 396 -10.92 3.87 20.13
C PRO A 396 -9.76 2.87 19.95
N VAL A 397 -10.07 1.60 19.74
CA VAL A 397 -9.08 0.53 19.48
C VAL A 397 -8.43 0.72 18.11
N LEU A 398 -9.19 1.05 17.08
CA LEU A 398 -8.61 1.38 15.76
C LEU A 398 -7.67 2.60 15.78
N ARG A 399 -7.66 3.41 16.83
CA ARG A 399 -6.73 4.54 16.96
C ARG A 399 -5.42 4.17 17.62
N THR A 400 -5.27 2.94 18.10
CA THR A 400 -3.97 2.45 18.56
C THR A 400 -3.05 2.18 17.37
N ASN A 401 -1.75 2.37 17.58
CA ASN A 401 -0.71 2.18 16.55
C ASN A 401 -0.33 0.71 16.40
#